data_AF-A0A2T2VDS8-F1
#
_entry.id   AF-A0A2T2VDS8-F1
#
_cell.length_a   1.000
_cell.length_b   1.000
_cell.length_c   1.000
_cell.angle_alpha   90.00
_cell.angle_beta   90.00
_cell.angle_gamma   90.00
#
_symmetry.space_group_name_H-M   'P 1'
#
loop_
_entity.id
_entity.type
_entity.pdbx_description
1 polymer ?
#
loop_
_entity_poly.entity_id
_entity_poly.type
_entity_poly.pdbx_seq_one_letter_code
_entity_poly.pdbx_strand_id
1 'polypeptide(L)'
;MLKQIDLYIIRKFLGTFAFGIFLFILIAIVIDLTEKVDDIIEDDIPIDKVIFGYYTNFIPYIIALLTPLFIFITVIFFTSRMASNMEIIAILGNGVSYYRILVPYLMAAGLLALMLYYANHRLIPQANMNRIKFENKYMHSVDRFNEKNLHMQIDTGKFIYMKTYDHDDSTGYHVTLERIKNGGLLSKLREKIQPLIFTLMTLVDQER
;
A
#
# COMPACT_ATOMS: atom_id res chain seq x y z
N MET A 1 31.02 -19.37 6.61
CA MET A 1 30.26 -20.56 6.14
C MET A 1 29.09 -20.78 7.07
N LEU A 2 27.89 -20.98 6.53
CA LEU A 2 26.69 -21.34 7.30
C LEU A 2 26.87 -22.71 7.93
N LYS A 3 26.65 -22.82 9.24
CA LYS A 3 26.65 -24.10 9.95
C LYS A 3 25.22 -24.64 10.04
N GLN A 4 25.09 -25.93 10.38
CA GLN A 4 23.76 -26.57 10.51
C GLN A 4 22.83 -25.84 11.49
N ILE A 5 23.39 -25.24 12.55
CA ILE A 5 22.62 -24.46 13.52
C ILE A 5 22.02 -23.19 12.93
N ASP A 6 22.72 -22.55 12.00
CA ASP A 6 22.26 -21.33 11.34
C ASP A 6 21.06 -21.65 10.43
N LEU A 7 21.18 -22.73 9.65
CA LEU A 7 20.10 -23.28 8.82
C LEU A 7 18.87 -23.70 9.64
N TYR A 8 19.10 -24.31 10.81
CA TYR A 8 18.04 -24.69 11.73
C TYR A 8 17.27 -23.46 12.26
N ILE A 9 17.99 -22.44 12.73
CA ILE A 9 17.40 -21.18 13.20
C ILE A 9 16.61 -20.51 12.07
N ILE A 10 17.22 -20.35 10.89
CA ILE A 10 16.57 -19.71 9.73
C ILE A 10 15.29 -20.45 9.33
N ARG A 11 15.34 -21.78 9.20
CA ARG A 11 14.16 -22.58 8.80
C ARG A 11 13.04 -22.49 9.83
N LYS A 12 13.35 -22.61 11.13
CA LYS A 12 12.32 -22.50 12.16
C LYS A 12 11.76 -21.08 12.27
N PHE A 13 12.62 -20.06 12.15
CA PHE A 13 12.21 -18.66 12.16
C PHE A 13 11.26 -18.36 10.99
N LEU A 14 11.67 -18.65 9.75
CA LEU A 14 10.85 -18.40 8.57
C LEU A 14 9.56 -19.23 8.57
N GLY A 15 9.61 -20.48 9.05
CA GLY A 15 8.41 -21.31 9.19
C GLY A 15 7.42 -20.73 10.21
N THR A 16 7.92 -20.23 11.34
CA THR A 16 7.09 -19.59 12.37
C THR A 16 6.48 -18.29 11.85
N PHE A 17 7.26 -17.47 11.15
CA PHE A 17 6.81 -16.24 10.52
C PHE A 17 5.71 -16.51 9.48
N ALA A 18 5.95 -17.44 8.56
CA ALA A 18 5.01 -17.78 7.50
C ALA A 18 3.70 -18.33 8.06
N PHE A 19 3.78 -19.19 9.07
CA PHE A 19 2.58 -19.71 9.75
C PHE A 19 1.79 -18.60 10.47
N GLY A 20 2.48 -17.72 11.19
CA GLY A 20 1.85 -16.60 11.89
C GLY A 20 1.16 -15.63 10.93
N ILE A 21 1.86 -15.21 9.87
CA ILE A 21 1.27 -14.35 8.83
C ILE A 21 0.09 -15.03 8.16
N PHE A 22 0.20 -16.31 7.79
CA PHE A 22 -0.87 -17.04 7.12
C PHE A 22 -2.16 -17.02 7.94
N LEU A 23 -2.07 -17.30 9.25
CA LEU A 23 -3.23 -17.27 10.14
C LEU A 23 -3.87 -15.87 10.20
N PHE A 24 -3.05 -14.81 10.23
CA PHE A 24 -3.55 -13.44 10.25
C PHE A 24 -4.13 -12.98 8.92
N ILE A 25 -3.63 -13.46 7.78
CA ILE A 25 -4.25 -13.22 6.47
C ILE A 25 -5.67 -13.77 6.45
N LEU A 26 -5.89 -14.98 6.98
CA LEU A 26 -7.24 -15.55 7.05
C LEU A 26 -8.19 -14.67 7.87
N ILE A 27 -7.73 -14.19 9.03
CA ILE A 27 -8.50 -13.29 9.88
C ILE A 27 -8.79 -11.97 9.12
N ALA A 28 -7.78 -11.39 8.47
CA ALA A 28 -7.93 -10.16 7.71
C ALA A 28 -8.94 -10.30 6.56
N ILE A 29 -8.93 -11.44 5.85
CA ILE A 29 -9.91 -11.73 4.79
C ILE A 29 -11.32 -11.79 5.37
N VAL A 30 -11.53 -12.46 6.51
CA VAL A 30 -12.86 -12.58 7.13
C VAL A 30 -13.39 -11.22 7.58
N ILE A 31 -12.56 -10.39 8.21
CA ILE A 31 -12.94 -9.03 8.61
C ILE A 31 -13.32 -8.22 7.38
N ASP A 32 -12.45 -8.19 6.37
CA ASP A 32 -12.66 -7.44 5.13
C ASP A 32 -13.90 -7.89 4.36
N LEU A 33 -14.17 -9.20 4.34
CA LEU A 33 -15.37 -9.77 3.73
C LEU A 33 -16.63 -9.34 4.49
N THR A 34 -16.59 -9.35 5.82
CA THR A 34 -17.74 -8.97 6.65
C THR A 34 -18.08 -7.49 6.47
N GLU A 35 -17.07 -6.62 6.28
CA GLU A 35 -17.28 -5.20 6.02
C GLU A 35 -17.94 -4.93 4.65
N LYS A 36 -17.70 -5.79 3.65
CA LYS A 36 -18.18 -5.58 2.27
C LYS A 36 -19.30 -6.53 1.86
N VAL A 37 -19.78 -7.38 2.76
CA VAL A 37 -20.74 -8.43 2.42
C VAL A 37 -22.05 -7.82 1.91
N ASP A 38 -22.48 -6.71 2.50
CA ASP A 38 -23.70 -6.01 2.10
C ASP A 38 -23.57 -5.44 0.68
N ASP A 39 -22.49 -4.71 0.37
CA ASP A 39 -22.21 -4.17 -0.98
C ASP A 39 -22.11 -5.28 -2.04
N ILE A 40 -21.47 -6.41 -1.71
CA ILE A 40 -21.32 -7.55 -2.64
C ILE A 40 -22.67 -8.16 -3.00
N ILE A 41 -23.59 -8.24 -2.03
CA ILE A 41 -24.93 -8.79 -2.22
C ILE A 41 -25.82 -7.78 -2.96
N GLU A 42 -25.74 -6.50 -2.64
CA GLU A 42 -26.55 -5.44 -3.28
C GLU A 42 -26.18 -5.26 -4.76
N ASP A 43 -24.89 -5.29 -5.10
CA ASP A 43 -24.40 -5.11 -6.48
C ASP A 43 -24.30 -6.43 -7.30
N ASP A 44 -24.83 -7.55 -6.77
CA ASP A 44 -24.86 -8.89 -7.39
C ASP A 44 -23.51 -9.32 -8.01
N ILE A 45 -22.43 -9.12 -7.26
CA ILE A 45 -21.07 -9.36 -7.76
C ILE A 45 -20.76 -10.87 -7.72
N PRO A 46 -20.36 -11.48 -8.84
CA PRO A 46 -19.95 -12.89 -8.86
C PRO A 46 -18.78 -13.18 -7.90
N ILE A 47 -18.93 -14.21 -7.05
CA ILE A 47 -17.95 -14.58 -6.00
C ILE A 47 -16.57 -14.88 -6.59
N ASP A 48 -16.50 -15.49 -7.77
CA ASP A 48 -15.25 -15.75 -8.49
C ASP A 48 -14.49 -14.45 -8.81
N LYS A 49 -15.21 -13.40 -9.23
CA LYS A 49 -14.61 -12.08 -9.47
C LYS A 49 -14.13 -11.43 -8.19
N VAL A 50 -14.82 -11.63 -7.06
CA VAL A 50 -14.36 -11.12 -5.76
C VAL A 50 -13.06 -11.85 -5.35
N ILE A 51 -13.01 -13.18 -5.43
CA ILE A 51 -11.81 -13.94 -5.01
C ILE A 51 -10.60 -13.62 -5.90
N PHE A 52 -10.75 -13.73 -7.22
CA PHE A 52 -9.63 -13.57 -8.16
C PHE A 52 -9.34 -12.11 -8.51
N GLY A 53 -10.36 -11.25 -8.56
CA GLY A 53 -10.22 -9.84 -8.90
C GLY A 53 -9.86 -8.97 -7.70
N TYR A 54 -10.42 -9.26 -6.52
CA TYR A 54 -10.20 -8.45 -5.32
C TYR A 54 -9.15 -9.06 -4.39
N TYR A 55 -9.42 -10.25 -3.83
CA TYR A 55 -8.59 -10.79 -2.74
C TYR A 55 -7.16 -11.12 -3.18
N THR A 56 -6.97 -11.53 -4.43
CA THR A 56 -5.62 -11.76 -4.99
C THR A 56 -4.77 -10.48 -4.98
N ASN A 57 -5.39 -9.31 -5.15
CA ASN A 57 -4.72 -8.00 -5.10
C ASN A 57 -4.64 -7.43 -3.66
N PHE A 58 -5.61 -7.77 -2.81
CA PHE A 58 -5.63 -7.36 -1.41
C PHE A 58 -4.58 -8.07 -0.53
N ILE A 59 -4.37 -9.38 -0.75
CA ILE A 59 -3.46 -10.19 0.08
C ILE A 59 -2.02 -9.64 0.09
N PRO A 60 -1.38 -9.29 -1.05
CA PRO A 60 -0.04 -8.70 -1.05
C PRO A 60 0.07 -7.41 -0.23
N TYR A 61 -0.97 -6.57 -0.26
CA TYR A 61 -1.03 -5.34 0.52
C TYR A 61 -1.06 -5.64 2.03
N ILE A 62 -1.95 -6.54 2.47
CA ILE A 62 -2.05 -6.94 3.88
C ILE A 62 -0.77 -7.61 4.37
N ILE A 63 -0.17 -8.50 3.57
CA ILE A 63 1.11 -9.14 3.93
C ILE A 63 2.17 -8.08 4.20
N ALA A 64 2.32 -7.11 3.30
CA ALA A 64 3.34 -6.08 3.45
C ALA A 64 3.10 -5.17 4.66
N LEU A 65 1.84 -4.83 4.93
CA LEU A 65 1.43 -4.05 6.08
C LEU A 65 1.76 -4.76 7.40
N LEU A 66 1.47 -6.06 7.48
CA LEU A 66 1.66 -6.86 8.69
C LEU A 66 3.10 -7.37 8.87
N THR A 67 3.89 -7.46 7.80
CA THR A 67 5.24 -8.06 7.82
C THR A 67 6.14 -7.49 8.94
N PRO A 68 6.31 -6.17 9.12
CA PRO A 68 7.19 -5.63 10.17
C PRO A 68 6.76 -6.07 11.58
N LEU A 69 5.45 -6.06 11.84
CA LEU A 69 4.87 -6.52 13.11
C LEU A 69 5.11 -8.02 13.33
N PHE A 70 4.89 -8.84 12.30
CA PHE A 70 5.09 -10.28 12.39
C PHE A 70 6.55 -10.68 12.53
N ILE A 71 7.47 -9.96 11.90
CA ILE A 71 8.91 -10.18 12.10
C ILE A 71 9.24 -10.01 13.58
N PHE A 72 8.78 -8.92 14.20
CA PHE A 72 9.01 -8.66 15.63
C PHE A 72 8.42 -9.76 16.53
N ILE A 73 7.15 -10.11 16.34
CA ILE A 73 6.47 -11.16 17.11
C ILE A 73 7.19 -12.51 16.92
N THR A 74 7.57 -12.84 15.69
CA THR A 74 8.26 -14.09 15.37
C THR A 74 9.61 -14.16 16.08
N VAL A 75 10.40 -13.08 16.07
CA VAL A 75 11.70 -13.04 16.75
C VAL A 75 11.52 -13.33 18.25
N ILE A 76 10.57 -12.66 18.90
CA ILE A 76 10.31 -12.84 20.34
C ILE A 76 9.86 -14.28 20.63
N PHE A 77 8.83 -14.74 19.92
CA PHE A 77 8.24 -16.05 20.15
C PHE A 77 9.24 -17.18 19.89
N PHE A 78 9.98 -17.10 18.79
CA PHE A 78 10.98 -18.11 18.44
C PHE A 78 12.14 -18.12 19.43
N THR A 79 12.65 -16.95 19.82
CA THR A 79 13.72 -16.83 20.82
C THR A 79 13.26 -17.37 22.19
N SER A 80 12.04 -17.03 22.61
CA SER A 80 11.44 -17.54 23.84
C SER A 80 11.34 -19.07 23.82
N ARG A 81 10.92 -19.65 22.70
CA ARG A 81 10.82 -21.10 22.55
C ARG A 81 12.18 -21.80 22.59
N MET A 82 13.20 -21.25 21.95
CA MET A 82 14.57 -21.79 22.05
C MET A 82 15.12 -21.69 23.48
N ALA A 83 14.81 -20.61 24.20
CA ALA A 83 15.21 -20.44 25.60
C ALA A 83 14.52 -21.48 26.50
N SER A 84 13.22 -21.68 26.33
CA SER A 84 12.42 -22.67 27.09
C SER A 84 12.90 -24.11 26.89
N ASN A 85 13.39 -24.43 25.70
CA ASN A 85 13.95 -25.75 25.38
C ASN A 85 15.42 -25.92 25.81
N MET A 86 15.99 -24.93 26.51
CA MET A 86 17.42 -24.87 26.87
C MET A 86 18.37 -24.91 25.66
N GLU A 87 17.88 -24.69 24.43
CA GLU A 87 18.71 -24.70 23.22
C GLU A 87 19.73 -23.55 23.26
N ILE A 88 19.32 -22.36 23.69
CA ILE A 88 20.23 -21.19 23.81
C ILE A 88 21.34 -21.47 24.84
N ILE A 89 20.99 -22.05 26.00
CA ILE A 89 21.94 -22.36 27.07
C ILE A 89 22.95 -23.39 26.58
N ALA A 90 22.49 -24.44 25.89
CA ALA A 90 23.37 -25.48 25.34
C ALA A 90 24.36 -24.92 24.30
N ILE A 91 23.91 -23.98 23.45
CA ILE A 91 24.77 -23.32 22.45
C ILE A 91 25.86 -22.49 23.14
N LEU A 92 25.47 -21.65 24.10
CA LEU A 92 26.41 -20.78 24.83
C LEU A 92 27.37 -21.59 25.72
N GLY A 93 26.89 -22.67 26.32
CA GLY A 93 27.70 -23.59 27.15
C GLY A 93 28.82 -24.30 26.38
N ASN A 94 28.70 -24.41 25.05
CA ASN A 94 29.76 -24.90 24.17
C ASN A 94 30.76 -23.81 23.73
N GLY A 95 30.76 -22.65 24.40
CA GLY A 95 31.68 -21.54 24.10
C GLY A 95 31.33 -20.74 22.84
N VAL A 96 30.12 -20.92 22.29
CA VAL A 96 29.67 -20.12 21.14
C VAL A 96 29.32 -18.71 21.61
N SER A 97 29.90 -17.70 20.96
CA SER A 97 29.57 -16.30 21.25
C SER A 97 28.10 -15.98 21.00
N TYR A 98 27.51 -15.14 21.86
CA TYR A 98 26.16 -14.60 21.70
C TYR A 98 25.93 -13.94 20.33
N TYR A 99 26.92 -13.20 19.82
CA TYR A 99 26.83 -12.52 18.52
C TYR A 99 26.61 -13.49 17.35
N ARG A 100 27.09 -14.73 17.46
CA ARG A 100 26.94 -15.72 16.40
C ARG A 100 25.51 -16.25 16.31
N ILE A 101 24.77 -16.23 17.43
CA ILE A 101 23.35 -16.58 17.45
C ILE A 101 22.52 -15.51 16.73
N LEU A 102 22.92 -14.24 16.78
CA LEU A 102 22.24 -13.13 16.10
C LEU A 102 22.36 -13.17 14.56
N VAL A 103 23.48 -13.66 14.02
CA VAL A 103 23.73 -13.72 12.57
C VAL A 103 22.59 -14.39 11.78
N PRO A 104 22.10 -15.59 12.12
CA PRO A 104 21.00 -16.22 11.38
C PRO A 104 19.68 -15.42 11.44
N TYR A 105 19.41 -14.70 12.53
CA TYR A 105 18.25 -13.79 12.61
C TYR A 105 18.40 -12.62 11.64
N LEU A 106 19.59 -12.00 11.60
CA LEU A 106 19.88 -10.89 10.67
C LEU A 106 19.81 -11.34 9.21
N MET A 107 20.29 -12.55 8.90
CA MET A 107 20.19 -13.11 7.54
C MET A 107 18.73 -13.35 7.14
N ALA A 108 17.92 -13.94 8.03
CA ALA A 108 16.49 -14.16 7.75
C ALA A 108 15.71 -12.84 7.64
N ALA A 109 15.95 -11.89 8.54
CA ALA A 109 15.35 -10.56 8.49
C ALA A 109 15.78 -9.80 7.24
N GLY A 110 17.06 -9.89 6.83
CA GLY A 110 17.56 -9.31 5.59
C GLY A 110 16.88 -9.89 4.34
N LEU A 111 16.66 -11.21 4.31
CA LEU A 111 15.91 -11.85 3.23
C LEU A 111 14.46 -11.33 3.16
N LEU A 112 13.77 -11.26 4.30
CA LEU A 112 12.41 -10.73 4.37
C LEU A 112 12.35 -9.25 4.00
N ALA A 113 13.34 -8.46 4.40
CA ALA A 113 13.45 -7.05 4.05
C ALA A 113 13.63 -6.85 2.54
N LEU A 114 14.46 -7.67 1.88
CA LEU A 114 14.63 -7.63 0.43
C LEU A 114 13.34 -8.02 -0.31
N MET A 115 12.64 -9.05 0.18
CA MET A 115 11.32 -9.44 -0.36
C MET A 115 10.30 -8.31 -0.21
N LEU A 116 10.23 -7.69 0.97
CA LEU A 116 9.33 -6.59 1.25
C LEU A 116 9.67 -5.35 0.42
N TYR A 117 10.96 -5.03 0.24
CA TYR A 117 11.41 -3.96 -0.63
C TYR A 117 10.96 -4.17 -2.07
N TYR A 118 11.18 -5.37 -2.63
CA TYR A 118 10.74 -5.72 -3.97
C TYR A 118 9.21 -5.64 -4.10
N ALA A 119 8.48 -6.14 -3.10
CA ALA A 119 7.02 -6.08 -3.08
C ALA A 119 6.51 -4.64 -3.09
N ASN A 120 7.05 -3.77 -2.23
CA ASN A 120 6.66 -2.36 -2.18
C ASN A 120 6.94 -1.59 -3.46
N HIS A 121 8.02 -1.91 -4.17
CA HIS A 121 8.38 -1.18 -5.38
C HIS A 121 7.58 -1.62 -6.61
N ARG A 122 7.22 -2.91 -6.71
CA ARG A 122 6.59 -3.46 -7.94
C ARG A 122 5.22 -4.08 -7.71
N LEU A 123 5.11 -4.99 -6.75
CA LEU A 123 3.89 -5.82 -6.58
C LEU A 123 2.74 -5.00 -5.98
N ILE A 124 2.99 -4.26 -4.91
CA ILE A 124 1.94 -3.57 -4.14
C ILE A 124 1.31 -2.42 -4.94
N PRO A 125 2.07 -1.54 -5.63
CA PRO A 125 1.44 -0.47 -6.41
C PRO A 125 0.53 -1.01 -7.51
N GLN A 126 0.97 -2.08 -8.19
CA GLN A 126 0.18 -2.72 -9.25
C GLN A 126 -1.07 -3.40 -8.68
N ALA A 127 -0.92 -4.15 -7.59
CA ALA A 127 -2.01 -4.81 -6.91
C ALA A 127 -3.05 -3.80 -6.41
N ASN A 128 -2.61 -2.72 -5.75
CA ASN A 128 -3.50 -1.66 -5.28
C ASN A 128 -4.25 -0.99 -6.42
N MET A 129 -3.59 -0.69 -7.55
CA MET A 129 -4.27 -0.11 -8.70
C MET A 129 -5.35 -1.04 -9.27
N ASN A 130 -5.10 -2.34 -9.34
CA ASN A 130 -6.09 -3.32 -9.78
C ASN A 130 -7.24 -3.47 -8.77
N ARG A 131 -6.94 -3.44 -7.47
CA ARG A 131 -7.93 -3.47 -6.39
C ARG A 131 -8.85 -2.25 -6.45
N ILE A 132 -8.29 -1.04 -6.55
CA ILE A 132 -9.06 0.21 -6.65
C ILE A 132 -9.93 0.20 -7.92
N LYS A 133 -9.38 -0.26 -9.05
CA LYS A 133 -10.16 -0.43 -10.29
C LYS A 133 -11.34 -1.40 -10.12
N PHE A 134 -11.17 -2.44 -9.31
CA PHE A 134 -12.24 -3.39 -8.99
C PHE A 134 -13.30 -2.74 -8.09
N GLU A 135 -12.90 -2.12 -6.98
CA GLU A 135 -13.80 -1.40 -6.06
C GLU A 135 -14.61 -0.34 -6.82
N ASN A 136 -13.96 0.48 -7.65
CA ASN A 136 -14.60 1.51 -8.46
C ASN A 136 -15.54 0.97 -9.55
N LYS A 137 -15.41 -0.29 -9.95
CA LYS A 137 -16.24 -0.89 -10.99
C LYS A 137 -17.48 -1.57 -10.41
N TYR A 138 -17.37 -2.12 -9.21
CA TYR A 138 -18.37 -3.04 -8.68
C TYR A 138 -18.88 -2.73 -7.27
N MET A 139 -18.22 -1.86 -6.49
CA MET A 139 -18.58 -1.60 -5.07
C MET A 139 -18.82 -0.11 -4.79
N HIS A 140 -18.27 0.79 -5.62
CA HIS A 140 -18.57 2.21 -5.55
C HIS A 140 -19.38 2.62 -6.78
N SER A 141 -20.70 2.75 -6.61
CA SER A 141 -21.60 3.39 -7.57
C SER A 141 -21.47 4.93 -7.59
N VAL A 142 -20.38 5.48 -7.04
CA VAL A 142 -20.22 6.93 -6.79
C VAL A 142 -19.44 7.61 -7.92
N ASP A 143 -20.17 8.33 -8.79
CA ASP A 143 -19.75 9.53 -9.53
C ASP A 143 -18.35 9.48 -10.21
N ARG A 144 -18.08 8.41 -10.98
CA ARG A 144 -16.77 8.16 -11.65
C ARG A 144 -16.20 9.23 -12.59
N PHE A 145 -16.86 10.36 -12.81
CA PHE A 145 -16.41 11.34 -13.82
C PHE A 145 -16.55 12.79 -13.37
N ASN A 146 -16.72 13.03 -12.07
CA ASN A 146 -17.14 14.33 -11.60
C ASN A 146 -16.56 14.60 -10.21
N GLU A 147 -15.23 14.73 -10.11
CA GLU A 147 -14.67 15.54 -9.02
C GLU A 147 -15.20 16.96 -9.20
N LYS A 148 -16.30 17.23 -8.50
CA LYS A 148 -17.02 18.49 -8.61
C LYS A 148 -16.33 19.50 -7.69
N ASN A 149 -15.96 20.66 -8.22
CA ASN A 149 -15.33 21.75 -7.47
C ASN A 149 -13.90 21.45 -6.99
N LEU A 150 -13.02 21.01 -7.88
CA LEU A 150 -11.61 20.83 -7.57
C LEU A 150 -10.94 22.19 -7.38
N HIS A 151 -10.32 22.41 -6.21
CA HIS A 151 -9.48 23.58 -5.92
C HIS A 151 -8.05 23.12 -5.73
N MET A 152 -7.13 23.60 -6.56
CA MET A 152 -5.71 23.28 -6.48
C MET A 152 -4.86 24.54 -6.48
N GLN A 153 -3.80 24.56 -5.69
CA GLN A 153 -2.79 25.60 -5.75
C GLN A 153 -1.68 25.16 -6.70
N ILE A 154 -1.46 25.90 -7.78
CA ILE A 154 -0.42 25.60 -8.78
C ILE A 154 0.90 26.29 -8.41
N ASP A 155 0.82 27.47 -7.80
CA ASP A 155 1.97 28.31 -7.48
C ASP A 155 1.64 29.21 -6.27
N THR A 156 2.64 29.90 -5.70
CA THR A 156 2.46 30.78 -4.55
C THR A 156 1.51 31.93 -4.90
N GLY A 157 0.28 31.88 -4.37
CA GLY A 157 -0.76 32.87 -4.69
C GLY A 157 -1.47 32.65 -6.03
N LYS A 158 -1.34 31.50 -6.69
CA LYS A 158 -2.13 31.13 -7.88
C LYS A 158 -2.94 29.86 -7.60
N PHE A 159 -4.25 29.97 -7.71
CA PHE A 159 -5.20 28.90 -7.52
C PHE A 159 -5.90 28.59 -8.84
N ILE A 160 -6.11 27.31 -9.10
CA ILE A 160 -6.99 26.84 -10.16
C ILE A 160 -8.22 26.21 -9.51
N TYR A 161 -9.37 26.56 -10.03
CA TYR A 161 -10.65 25.97 -9.69
C TYR A 161 -11.20 25.30 -10.94
N MET A 162 -11.63 24.05 -10.83
CA MET A 162 -12.27 23.31 -11.92
C MET A 162 -13.57 22.74 -11.41
N LYS A 163 -14.68 23.00 -12.12
CA LYS A 163 -15.98 22.49 -11.65
C LYS A 163 -16.10 21.00 -11.86
N THR A 164 -15.48 20.44 -12.89
CA THR A 164 -15.46 19.02 -13.20
C THR A 164 -14.12 18.70 -13.83
N TYR A 165 -13.49 17.61 -13.42
CA TYR A 165 -12.30 17.09 -14.05
C TYR A 165 -12.53 15.65 -14.47
N ASP A 166 -12.36 15.37 -15.76
CA ASP A 166 -12.40 14.02 -16.30
C ASP A 166 -10.97 13.47 -16.36
N HIS A 167 -10.76 12.37 -15.63
CA HIS A 167 -9.44 11.77 -15.47
C HIS A 167 -9.01 10.91 -16.67
N ASP A 168 -9.97 10.39 -17.44
CA ASP A 168 -9.70 9.51 -18.60
C ASP A 168 -9.26 10.34 -19.80
N ASP A 169 -9.94 11.47 -20.05
CA ASP A 169 -9.63 12.40 -21.14
C ASP A 169 -8.67 13.53 -20.70
N SER A 170 -8.20 13.52 -19.45
CA SER A 170 -7.35 14.59 -18.86
C SER A 170 -7.91 16.01 -19.10
N THR A 171 -9.24 16.14 -19.06
CA THR A 171 -9.94 17.34 -19.51
C THR A 171 -10.67 18.03 -18.35
N GLY A 172 -10.35 19.29 -18.12
CA GLY A 172 -11.03 20.13 -17.12
C GLY A 172 -12.16 20.95 -17.75
N TYR A 173 -13.33 20.97 -17.09
CA TYR A 173 -14.48 21.79 -17.48
C TYR A 173 -14.73 22.91 -16.46
N HIS A 174 -15.12 24.09 -16.98
CA HIS A 174 -15.35 25.31 -16.20
C HIS A 174 -14.16 25.72 -15.32
N VAL A 175 -12.99 25.79 -15.95
CA VAL A 175 -11.75 26.20 -15.30
C VAL A 175 -11.80 27.70 -14.96
N THR A 176 -11.41 28.02 -13.73
CA THR A 176 -11.23 29.38 -13.23
C THR A 176 -9.83 29.49 -12.63
N LEU A 177 -9.04 30.44 -13.10
CA LEU A 177 -7.74 30.76 -12.53
C LEU A 177 -7.88 32.00 -11.65
N GLU A 178 -7.48 31.87 -10.39
CA GLU A 178 -7.50 32.94 -9.40
C GLU A 178 -6.07 33.28 -8.99
N ARG A 179 -5.68 34.55 -9.11
CA ARG A 179 -4.40 35.05 -8.59
C ARG A 179 -4.69 35.87 -7.34
N ILE A 180 -4.13 35.48 -6.21
CA ILE A 180 -4.29 36.12 -4.90
C ILE A 180 -2.91 36.61 -4.44
N LYS A 181 -2.77 37.89 -4.12
CA LYS A 181 -1.55 38.47 -3.54
C LYS A 181 -1.94 39.38 -2.39
N ASN A 182 -1.28 39.24 -1.24
CA ASN A 182 -1.51 40.06 -0.04
C ASN A 182 -2.98 40.09 0.45
N GLY A 183 -3.68 38.94 0.40
CA GLY A 183 -5.07 38.83 0.84
C GLY A 183 -6.11 39.46 -0.10
N GLY A 184 -5.67 40.07 -1.22
CA GLY A 184 -6.55 40.59 -2.27
C GLY A 184 -6.55 39.67 -3.50
N LEU A 185 -7.74 39.40 -4.05
CA LEU A 185 -7.90 38.73 -5.34
C LEU A 185 -7.49 39.72 -6.45
N LEU A 186 -6.37 39.45 -7.12
CA LEU A 186 -5.79 40.32 -8.16
C LEU A 186 -6.44 40.10 -9.52
N SER A 187 -6.78 38.86 -9.85
CA SER A 187 -7.33 38.52 -11.17
C SER A 187 -8.10 37.20 -11.09
N LYS A 188 -9.22 37.14 -11.80
CA LYS A 188 -10.04 35.95 -11.99
C LYS A 188 -10.28 35.75 -13.47
N LEU A 189 -9.59 34.78 -14.05
CA LEU A 189 -9.84 34.36 -15.43
C LEU A 189 -10.81 33.19 -15.39
N ARG A 190 -12.01 33.37 -15.95
CA ARG A 190 -13.05 32.34 -16.00
C ARG A 190 -13.31 31.97 -17.44
N GLU A 191 -13.12 30.71 -17.77
CA GLU A 191 -13.51 30.21 -19.08
C GLU A 191 -14.98 29.76 -19.09
N LYS A 192 -15.70 30.20 -20.11
CA LYS A 192 -17.12 29.88 -20.30
C LYS A 192 -17.22 28.72 -21.29
N ILE A 193 -17.27 27.50 -20.75
CA ILE A 193 -17.88 26.30 -21.37
C ILE A 193 -16.97 25.47 -22.32
N GLN A 194 -15.68 25.77 -22.51
CA GLN A 194 -14.82 24.92 -23.34
C GLN A 194 -13.94 23.94 -22.52
N PRO A 195 -13.75 22.69 -23.00
CA PRO A 195 -12.80 21.75 -22.43
C PRO A 195 -11.37 22.24 -22.69
N LEU A 196 -10.62 22.52 -21.63
CA LEU A 196 -9.22 22.93 -21.76
C LEU A 196 -8.34 21.66 -21.73
N ILE A 197 -8.05 21.09 -22.91
CA ILE A 197 -7.37 19.78 -23.01
C ILE A 197 -5.90 19.84 -22.58
N PHE A 198 -5.17 20.95 -22.74
CA PHE A 198 -3.73 20.90 -22.47
C PHE A 198 -3.03 22.27 -22.37
N THR A 199 -3.77 23.37 -22.13
CA THR A 199 -3.16 24.71 -22.25
C THR A 199 -2.32 25.11 -21.02
N LEU A 200 -2.34 24.34 -19.93
CA LEU A 200 -1.56 24.61 -18.72
C LEU A 200 -0.06 24.38 -18.89
N MET A 201 0.38 23.47 -19.77
CA MET A 201 1.82 23.28 -20.06
C MET A 201 2.40 24.41 -20.90
N THR A 202 1.61 25.01 -21.80
CA THR A 202 2.08 26.08 -22.69
C THR A 202 2.06 27.47 -22.07
N LEU A 203 1.19 27.73 -21.09
CA LEU A 203 1.11 29.06 -20.45
C LEU A 203 2.12 29.26 -19.32
N VAL A 204 2.63 28.19 -18.71
CA VAL A 204 3.72 28.29 -17.72
C VAL A 204 5.08 28.48 -18.39
N ASP A 205 5.25 28.01 -19.64
CA ASP A 205 6.51 28.11 -20.38
C ASP A 205 6.67 29.41 -21.20
N GLN A 206 5.61 30.22 -21.31
CA GLN A 206 5.66 31.55 -21.96
C GLN A 206 5.95 32.74 -21.03
N GLU A 207 6.12 32.52 -19.72
CA GLU A 207 6.55 33.57 -18.76
C GLU A 207 7.98 33.31 -18.21
N ARG A 208 8.89 32.76 -19.03
CA ARG A 208 10.34 32.86 -18.79
C ARG A 208 10.95 34.03 -19.55
#